data_AF-A0A8X7CH65-F1
#
_entry.id   AF-A0A8X7CH65-F1
#
_cell.length_a   1.000
_cell.length_b   1.000
_cell.length_c   1.000
_cell.angle_alpha   90.00
_cell.angle_beta   90.00
_cell.angle_gamma   90.00
#
_symmetry.space_group_name_H-M   'P 1'
#
loop_
_entity.id
_entity.type
_entity.pdbx_description
1 polymer ?
#
loop_
_entity_poly.entity_id
_entity_poly.type
_entity_poly.pdbx_seq_one_letter_code
_entity_poly.pdbx_strand_id
1 'polypeptide(L)'
;MTSSSDSKGQSNCYNICTQSQLPWGVRKERQTFPSGINIDIEVKPGEFILRTLFAEFTVQAERKIDLVLSESLERPLSKSLQRGEDALFDQLLSAFGSVAEHCLPSLLRTLFAWYDRQGVDSTLSQELRMRCDSKSKGDVQEKTEKDYLHERRDLAVEFIFCLVLIEVLRQLSVHPGHDDLVMYIENLAFKHFKFREGAQTGPNAQNVNIIADLYAEVIGVLAQSRFQSVRKRFVAELKELRSKEPSPITTHSIISLLMGMKFFRVKMVPIEEFEASFQFMQECATYFLEVKDKDIKHALAGLFVEILVPVAATVKNEVNVPCLKTFVEMLYSHTLDLCTKKKHSLALFPLVTCLLCVSQKLFFLQNWHYFLAMCLSHLKNRDPKMCRVALESLYRLLWVYMIRIKCESNTATQSRLQSIVNSLFPKGSKAVVPRDTPLNIFVKIIQFIAQERLDFAMKEIVFDLLSVGRPIKIILTPEL
;
A
#
# COMPACT_ATOMS: atom_id res chain seq x y z
N MET A 1 -33.72 77.62 8.49
CA MET A 1 -33.30 78.96 8.06
C MET A 1 -31.90 79.20 8.59
N THR A 2 -30.96 79.50 7.68
CA THR A 2 -29.77 80.39 7.84
C THR A 2 -28.94 80.26 9.13
N SER A 3 -27.76 79.62 9.12
CA SER A 3 -26.45 80.11 8.63
C SER A 3 -25.76 81.15 9.51
N SER A 4 -24.55 80.77 9.98
CA SER A 4 -23.35 81.59 10.29
C SER A 4 -23.41 82.43 11.59
N SER A 5 -22.38 82.52 12.44
CA SER A 5 -20.92 82.57 12.19
C SER A 5 -20.10 82.50 13.51
N ASP A 6 -18.85 82.04 13.38
CA ASP A 6 -17.63 82.37 14.13
C ASP A 6 -17.42 81.96 15.61
N SER A 7 -16.29 81.29 15.87
CA SER A 7 -15.16 81.81 16.69
C SER A 7 -14.02 80.79 16.83
N LYS A 8 -12.77 81.27 16.64
CA LYS A 8 -11.50 80.56 16.85
C LYS A 8 -11.20 80.34 18.35
N GLY A 9 -10.46 79.27 18.66
CA GLY A 9 -9.72 79.14 19.93
C GLY A 9 -9.10 77.76 20.13
N GLN A 10 -7.76 77.67 20.09
CA GLN A 10 -6.97 76.49 20.43
C GLN A 10 -7.03 76.17 21.93
N SER A 11 -7.08 74.87 22.30
CA SER A 11 -6.26 74.24 23.36
C SER A 11 -6.53 72.73 23.48
N ASN A 12 -5.45 71.97 23.66
CA ASN A 12 -5.36 70.51 23.76
C ASN A 12 -6.26 69.89 24.85
N CYS A 13 -6.86 68.73 24.54
CA CYS A 13 -7.15 67.68 25.52
C CYS A 13 -7.20 66.30 24.83
N TYR A 14 -6.43 65.37 25.39
CA TYR A 14 -6.48 63.93 25.09
C TYR A 14 -7.89 63.39 25.33
N ASN A 15 -8.42 62.55 24.42
CA ASN A 15 -9.13 61.31 24.79
C ASN A 15 -9.51 60.45 23.57
N ILE A 16 -8.90 59.27 23.52
CA ILE A 16 -9.50 57.95 23.29
C ILE A 16 -10.39 57.79 22.04
N CYS A 17 -9.79 57.27 20.96
CA CYS A 17 -10.51 56.51 19.94
C CYS A 17 -10.36 55.03 20.26
N THR A 18 -11.40 54.42 20.84
CA THR A 18 -11.53 52.97 20.94
C THR A 18 -11.74 52.38 19.54
N GLN A 19 -10.67 51.92 18.91
CA GLN A 19 -10.76 51.00 17.77
C GLN A 19 -11.23 49.64 18.26
N SER A 20 -12.45 49.25 17.91
CA SER A 20 -12.92 47.88 18.03
C SER A 20 -12.24 47.00 16.98
N GLN A 21 -11.10 46.41 17.33
CA GLN A 21 -10.44 45.38 16.54
C GLN A 21 -11.21 44.06 16.65
N LEU A 22 -11.66 43.52 15.51
CA LEU A 22 -12.11 42.13 15.43
C LEU A 22 -10.88 41.19 15.59
N PRO A 23 -11.05 40.00 16.18
CA PRO A 23 -9.94 39.13 16.63
C PRO A 23 -9.08 38.53 15.50
N TRP A 24 -9.42 38.79 14.24
CA TRP A 24 -8.66 38.37 13.06
C TRP A 24 -7.77 39.48 12.47
N GLY A 25 -7.75 40.66 13.08
CA GLY A 25 -6.98 41.82 12.64
C GLY A 25 -5.51 41.85 13.07
N VAL A 26 -4.87 40.70 13.32
CA VAL A 26 -3.43 40.68 13.56
C VAL A 26 -2.73 40.77 12.21
N ARG A 27 -2.13 41.93 11.91
CA ARG A 27 -1.03 42.01 10.94
C ARG A 27 0.08 41.08 11.42
N LYS A 28 0.02 39.80 11.06
CA LYS A 28 1.21 38.96 11.01
C LYS A 28 2.08 39.57 9.93
N GLU A 29 3.31 39.95 10.29
CA GLU A 29 4.38 40.12 9.31
C GLU A 29 4.31 38.95 8.33
N ARG A 30 4.01 39.26 7.06
CA ARG A 30 3.94 38.25 6.01
C ARG A 30 5.31 37.59 5.96
N GLN A 31 5.37 36.29 6.24
CA GLN A 31 6.49 35.47 5.84
C GLN A 31 6.74 35.76 4.35
N THR A 32 7.94 36.22 4.04
CA THR A 32 8.41 36.35 2.67
C THR A 32 8.23 34.99 2.00
N PHE A 33 7.34 34.95 1.01
CA PHE A 33 7.22 33.89 0.01
C PHE A 33 8.61 33.50 -0.50
N PRO A 34 8.82 32.27 -1.04
CA PRO A 34 10.09 31.93 -1.67
C PRO A 34 10.48 33.05 -2.64
N SER A 35 11.64 33.66 -2.37
CA SER A 35 12.11 34.88 -3.00
C SER A 35 12.29 34.68 -4.50
N GLY A 36 11.26 34.99 -5.29
CA GLY A 36 11.34 34.90 -6.76
C GLY A 36 10.01 34.83 -7.52
N ILE A 37 8.88 34.57 -6.86
CA ILE A 37 7.59 34.35 -7.56
C ILE A 37 6.64 35.53 -7.30
N ASN A 38 6.47 36.40 -8.30
CA ASN A 38 5.54 37.53 -8.22
C ASN A 38 4.12 37.04 -8.58
N ILE A 39 3.32 36.72 -7.56
CA ILE A 39 1.94 36.26 -7.74
C ILE A 39 1.02 37.49 -7.70
N ASP A 40 0.37 37.77 -8.83
CA ASP A 40 -0.64 38.81 -8.94
C ASP A 40 -1.77 38.61 -7.92
N ILE A 41 -2.12 39.68 -7.19
CA ILE A 41 -3.07 39.67 -6.07
C ILE A 41 -4.51 39.96 -6.58
N GLU A 42 -4.68 40.35 -7.86
CA GLU A 42 -5.99 40.64 -8.46
C GLU A 42 -6.74 39.40 -9.00
N VAL A 43 -6.21 38.19 -8.78
CA VAL A 43 -6.85 36.93 -9.22
C VAL A 43 -7.90 36.42 -8.23
N LYS A 44 -8.80 35.56 -8.72
CA LYS A 44 -9.83 34.91 -7.88
C LYS A 44 -9.16 34.12 -6.73
N PRO A 45 -9.74 34.08 -5.52
CA PRO A 45 -9.11 33.42 -4.37
C PRO A 45 -8.70 31.96 -4.61
N GLY A 46 -9.52 31.17 -5.32
CA GLY A 46 -9.17 29.78 -5.64
C GLY A 46 -7.99 29.66 -6.62
N GLU A 47 -7.88 30.60 -7.56
CA GLU A 47 -6.75 30.66 -8.49
C GLU A 47 -5.47 31.12 -7.77
N PHE A 48 -5.58 32.09 -6.87
CA PHE A 48 -4.47 32.51 -5.99
C PHE A 48 -3.92 31.33 -5.20
N ILE A 49 -4.79 30.54 -4.57
CA ILE A 49 -4.41 29.35 -3.79
C ILE A 49 -3.70 28.32 -4.67
N LEU A 50 -4.28 28.00 -5.84
CA LEU A 50 -3.67 27.03 -6.76
C LEU A 50 -2.29 27.46 -7.25
N ARG A 51 -2.14 28.72 -7.66
CA ARG A 51 -0.86 29.26 -8.12
C ARG A 51 0.18 29.23 -7.00
N THR A 52 -0.21 29.58 -5.78
CA THR A 52 0.68 29.57 -4.61
C THR A 52 1.12 28.15 -4.26
N LEU A 53 0.19 27.19 -4.23
CA LEU A 53 0.51 25.79 -3.93
C LEU A 53 1.42 25.17 -4.99
N PHE A 54 1.15 25.41 -6.28
CA PHE A 54 2.01 24.90 -7.35
C PHE A 54 3.39 25.56 -7.38
N ALA A 55 3.48 26.85 -7.04
CA ALA A 55 4.75 27.55 -6.89
C ALA A 55 5.61 26.94 -5.78
N GLU A 56 5.03 26.72 -4.59
CA GLU A 56 5.73 26.05 -3.49
C GLU A 56 6.11 24.61 -3.87
N PHE A 57 5.22 23.89 -4.54
CA PHE A 57 5.47 22.54 -5.04
C PHE A 57 6.65 22.47 -5.99
N THR A 58 6.74 23.37 -6.97
CA THR A 58 7.86 23.37 -7.92
C THR A 58 9.19 23.57 -7.20
N VAL A 59 9.25 24.49 -6.24
CA VAL A 59 10.47 24.76 -5.46
C VAL A 59 10.85 23.56 -4.59
N GLN A 60 9.89 22.96 -3.88
CA GLN A 60 10.17 21.80 -3.04
C GLN A 60 10.51 20.55 -3.86
N ALA A 61 9.86 20.35 -5.02
CA ALA A 61 10.13 19.24 -5.91
C ALA A 61 11.56 19.33 -6.49
N GLU A 62 11.97 20.50 -6.98
CA GLU A 62 13.33 20.74 -7.47
C GLU A 62 14.36 20.48 -6.37
N ARG A 63 14.14 21.05 -5.17
CA ARG A 63 15.01 20.82 -4.01
C ARG A 63 15.15 19.33 -3.66
N LYS A 64 14.06 18.57 -3.73
CA LYS A 64 14.06 17.13 -3.46
C LYS A 64 14.77 16.32 -4.55
N ILE A 65 14.61 16.71 -5.81
CA ILE A 65 15.33 16.09 -6.94
C ILE A 65 16.83 16.33 -6.78
N ASP A 66 17.25 17.56 -6.49
CA ASP A 66 18.66 17.91 -6.27
C ASP A 66 19.27 17.14 -5.09
N LEU A 67 18.52 17.02 -3.98
CA LEU A 67 18.92 16.20 -2.83
C LEU A 67 19.21 14.76 -3.26
N VAL A 68 18.27 14.12 -3.97
CA VAL A 68 18.40 12.74 -4.42
C VAL A 68 19.56 12.54 -5.41
N LEU A 69 19.84 13.53 -6.24
CA LEU A 69 20.96 13.51 -7.19
C LEU A 69 22.32 13.71 -6.50
N SER A 70 22.33 14.35 -5.32
CA SER A 70 23.54 14.48 -4.50
C SER A 70 23.86 13.21 -3.66
N GLU A 71 22.88 12.30 -3.52
CA GLU A 71 23.04 11.05 -2.80
C GLU A 71 23.70 9.95 -3.65
N SER A 72 24.23 8.92 -3.00
CA SER A 72 24.75 7.73 -3.69
C SER A 72 23.67 7.07 -4.57
N LEU A 73 24.06 6.64 -5.77
CA LEU A 73 23.18 5.91 -6.71
C LEU A 73 22.56 4.66 -6.08
N GLU A 74 23.26 4.01 -5.15
CA GLU A 74 22.78 2.81 -4.44
C GLU A 74 21.69 3.12 -3.41
N ARG A 75 21.55 4.39 -2.97
CA ARG A 75 20.52 4.77 -2.01
C ARG A 75 19.15 4.78 -2.69
N PRO A 76 18.17 4.01 -2.19
CA PRO A 76 16.83 3.98 -2.77
C PRO A 76 16.12 5.32 -2.61
N LEU A 77 15.37 5.73 -3.65
CA LEU A 77 14.59 6.99 -3.64
C LEU A 77 13.61 7.09 -2.47
N SER A 78 13.05 5.95 -2.05
CA SER A 78 12.11 5.87 -0.93
C SER A 78 12.69 6.30 0.42
N LYS A 79 14.02 6.39 0.56
CA LYS A 79 14.67 6.89 1.79
C LYS A 79 14.76 8.41 1.89
N SER A 80 14.33 9.12 0.86
CA SER A 80 14.43 10.58 0.79
C SER A 80 13.15 11.24 0.27
N LEU A 81 12.37 10.53 -0.55
CA LEU A 81 11.14 11.04 -1.16
C LEU A 81 9.85 10.48 -0.54
N GLN A 82 9.90 9.34 0.16
CA GLN A 82 8.68 8.71 0.68
C GLN A 82 7.99 9.58 1.74
N ARG A 83 6.65 9.46 1.82
CA ARG A 83 5.84 10.07 2.88
C ARG A 83 6.41 9.74 4.27
N GLY A 84 6.48 10.74 5.14
CA GLY A 84 7.06 10.65 6.49
C GLY A 84 8.52 11.08 6.58
N GLU A 85 9.24 11.19 5.45
CA GLU A 85 10.64 11.65 5.45
C GLU A 85 10.75 13.19 5.50
N ASP A 86 9.71 13.92 5.05
CA ASP A 86 9.68 15.38 5.04
C ASP A 86 8.30 15.93 5.36
N ALA A 87 8.14 16.39 6.60
CA ALA A 87 6.87 16.92 7.10
C ALA A 87 6.36 18.15 6.34
N LEU A 88 7.24 19.00 5.79
CA LEU A 88 6.81 20.17 5.01
C LEU A 88 6.22 19.74 3.67
N PHE A 89 6.89 18.81 3.00
CA PHE A 89 6.38 18.27 1.75
C PHE A 89 5.11 17.45 1.95
N ASP A 90 5.00 16.68 3.05
CA ASP A 90 3.79 15.93 3.38
C ASP A 90 2.59 16.87 3.63
N GLN A 91 2.82 18.02 4.29
CA GLN A 91 1.79 19.05 4.44
C GLN A 91 1.34 19.61 3.09
N LEU A 92 2.28 19.82 2.16
CA LEU A 92 1.97 20.27 0.82
C LEU A 92 1.14 19.24 0.04
N LEU A 93 1.50 17.95 0.11
CA LEU A 93 0.70 16.87 -0.46
C LEU A 93 -0.71 16.87 0.11
N SER A 94 -0.85 16.95 1.45
CA SER A 94 -2.15 17.03 2.10
C SER A 94 -2.96 18.24 1.64
N ALA A 95 -2.31 19.40 1.44
CA ALA A 95 -2.97 20.60 0.93
C ALA A 95 -3.50 20.41 -0.50
N PHE A 96 -2.72 19.76 -1.38
CA PHE A 96 -3.21 19.36 -2.70
C PHE A 96 -4.42 18.42 -2.61
N GLY A 97 -4.40 17.44 -1.70
CA GLY A 97 -5.52 16.54 -1.46
C GLY A 97 -6.81 17.25 -1.03
N SER A 98 -6.70 18.26 -0.16
CA SER A 98 -7.85 19.07 0.26
C SER A 98 -8.36 19.98 -0.86
N VAL A 99 -7.48 20.66 -1.58
CA VAL A 99 -7.86 21.57 -2.68
C VAL A 99 -8.42 20.80 -3.88
N ALA A 100 -7.95 19.57 -4.10
CA ALA A 100 -8.45 18.68 -5.14
C ALA A 100 -9.97 18.46 -5.05
N GLU A 101 -10.59 18.49 -3.87
CA GLU A 101 -12.05 18.33 -3.71
C GLU A 101 -12.86 19.38 -4.50
N HIS A 102 -12.27 20.55 -4.75
CA HIS A 102 -12.96 21.65 -5.42
C HIS A 102 -12.50 21.86 -6.86
N CYS A 103 -11.28 21.48 -7.21
CA CYS A 103 -10.69 21.80 -8.52
C CYS A 103 -9.73 20.73 -9.05
N LEU A 104 -9.98 19.44 -8.76
CA LEU A 104 -9.17 18.32 -9.24
C LEU A 104 -8.81 18.39 -10.73
N PRO A 105 -9.74 18.69 -11.67
CA PRO A 105 -9.40 18.66 -13.09
C PRO A 105 -8.35 19.71 -13.48
N SER A 106 -8.43 20.90 -12.89
CA SER A 106 -7.46 21.98 -13.12
C SER A 106 -6.10 21.65 -12.49
N LEU A 107 -6.12 21.05 -11.30
CA LEU A 107 -4.92 20.58 -10.62
C LEU A 107 -4.22 19.49 -11.45
N LEU A 108 -4.95 18.47 -11.91
CA LEU A 108 -4.40 17.40 -12.73
C LEU A 108 -3.81 17.92 -14.04
N ARG A 109 -4.50 18.81 -14.76
CA ARG A 109 -3.94 19.42 -15.99
C ARG A 109 -2.65 20.18 -15.74
N THR A 110 -2.60 20.93 -14.63
CA THR A 110 -1.39 21.68 -14.24
C THR A 110 -0.25 20.73 -13.85
N LEU A 111 -0.57 19.66 -13.13
CA LEU A 111 0.38 18.63 -12.73
C LEU A 111 0.93 17.85 -13.94
N PHE A 112 0.08 17.50 -14.91
CA PHE A 112 0.50 16.87 -16.16
C PHE A 112 1.40 17.80 -16.97
N ALA A 113 1.02 19.08 -17.08
CA ALA A 113 1.87 20.07 -17.75
C ALA A 113 3.23 20.24 -17.03
N TRP A 114 3.28 20.17 -15.70
CA TRP A 114 4.54 20.16 -14.95
C TRP A 114 5.36 18.90 -15.27
N TYR A 115 4.73 17.73 -15.28
CA TYR A 115 5.37 16.45 -15.57
C TYR A 115 5.93 16.39 -17.00
N ASP A 116 5.13 16.78 -18.00
CA ASP A 116 5.54 16.81 -19.41
C ASP A 116 6.75 17.75 -19.62
N ARG A 117 6.80 18.89 -18.91
CA ARG A 117 7.93 19.83 -18.95
C ARG A 117 9.23 19.25 -18.38
N GLN A 118 9.17 18.23 -17.52
CA GLN A 118 10.37 17.59 -16.99
C GLN A 118 11.11 16.75 -18.05
N GLY A 119 10.44 16.39 -19.14
CA GLY A 119 11.04 15.71 -20.29
C GLY A 119 11.31 14.21 -20.08
N VAL A 120 10.70 13.59 -19.05
CA VAL A 120 10.89 12.17 -18.66
C VAL A 120 10.65 11.20 -19.84
N ASP A 121 9.72 11.54 -20.73
CA ASP A 121 9.34 10.69 -21.87
C ASP A 121 9.97 11.11 -23.22
N SER A 122 11.03 11.93 -23.19
CA SER A 122 11.69 12.40 -24.41
C SER A 122 12.35 11.24 -25.18
N THR A 123 12.19 11.22 -26.51
CA THR A 123 12.77 10.23 -27.44
C THR A 123 14.29 10.03 -27.29
N LEU A 124 15.02 11.03 -26.78
CA LEU A 124 16.44 10.92 -26.42
C LEU A 124 16.72 9.85 -25.36
N SER A 125 15.84 9.73 -24.35
CA SER A 125 15.97 8.75 -23.26
C SER A 125 15.76 7.31 -23.74
N GLN A 126 14.99 7.12 -24.83
CA GLN A 126 14.82 5.82 -25.49
C GLN A 126 15.95 5.50 -26.48
N GLU A 127 16.48 6.48 -27.23
CA GLU A 127 17.60 6.27 -28.14
C GLU A 127 18.93 5.99 -27.41
N LEU A 128 19.17 6.62 -26.25
CA LEU A 128 20.35 6.34 -25.42
C LEU A 128 20.34 4.91 -24.87
N ARG A 129 19.17 4.37 -24.53
CA ARG A 129 18.99 2.97 -24.06
C ARG A 129 19.32 1.93 -25.13
N MET A 130 19.12 2.22 -26.43
CA MET A 130 19.37 1.26 -27.52
C MET A 130 20.80 1.29 -28.07
N ARG A 131 21.63 2.28 -27.72
CA ARG A 131 22.97 2.49 -28.31
C ARG A 131 24.14 1.88 -27.53
N CYS A 132 23.88 1.24 -26.37
CA CYS A 132 24.94 0.75 -25.48
C CYS A 132 25.70 -0.50 -25.97
N ASP A 133 25.27 -1.15 -27.05
CA ASP A 133 25.89 -2.39 -27.53
C ASP A 133 27.15 -2.21 -28.40
N SER A 134 27.65 -0.99 -28.60
CA SER A 134 28.80 -0.78 -29.49
C SER A 134 29.61 0.48 -29.17
N LYS A 135 30.64 0.40 -28.29
CA LYS A 135 32.01 0.99 -28.44
C LYS A 135 32.78 1.15 -27.09
N SER A 136 34.03 1.65 -27.19
CA SER A 136 35.25 1.48 -26.38
C SER A 136 35.27 1.89 -24.89
N LYS A 137 36.01 1.11 -24.09
CA LYS A 137 36.07 1.06 -22.60
C LYS A 137 36.51 2.31 -21.80
N GLY A 138 36.92 3.42 -22.41
CA GLY A 138 37.43 4.61 -21.69
C GLY A 138 36.39 5.72 -21.51
N ASP A 139 35.85 6.22 -22.64
CA ASP A 139 34.79 7.25 -22.69
C ASP A 139 33.39 6.73 -22.30
N VAL A 140 33.24 5.41 -22.21
CA VAL A 140 31.96 4.77 -21.87
C VAL A 140 31.62 4.95 -20.39
N GLN A 141 32.61 4.91 -19.49
CA GLN A 141 32.35 4.94 -18.04
C GLN A 141 31.69 6.25 -17.58
N GLU A 142 32.22 7.41 -17.99
CA GLU A 142 31.69 8.73 -17.62
C GLU A 142 30.34 9.02 -18.30
N LYS A 143 30.15 8.50 -19.52
CA LYS A 143 28.88 8.61 -20.25
C LYS A 143 27.78 7.77 -19.61
N THR A 144 28.11 6.55 -19.18
CA THR A 144 27.19 5.64 -18.49
C THR A 144 26.81 6.17 -17.09
N GLU A 145 27.71 6.83 -16.38
CA GLU A 145 27.39 7.46 -15.08
C GLU A 145 26.42 8.64 -15.24
N LYS A 146 26.62 9.49 -16.25
CA LYS A 146 25.66 10.57 -16.60
C LYS A 146 24.31 9.99 -16.99
N ASP A 147 24.27 8.91 -17.75
CA ASP A 147 23.03 8.23 -18.13
C ASP A 147 22.27 7.69 -16.90
N TYR A 148 22.98 7.11 -15.91
CA TYR A 148 22.36 6.65 -14.66
C TYR A 148 21.84 7.81 -13.79
N LEU A 149 22.52 8.95 -13.76
CA LEU A 149 22.05 10.14 -13.05
C LEU A 149 20.81 10.75 -13.72
N HIS A 150 20.78 10.78 -15.05
CA HIS A 150 19.60 11.20 -15.80
C HIS A 150 18.39 10.29 -15.53
N GLU A 151 18.59 8.97 -15.58
CA GLU A 151 17.52 8.02 -15.23
C GLU A 151 17.08 8.17 -13.76
N ARG A 152 18.01 8.41 -12.83
CA ARG A 152 17.68 8.66 -11.42
C ARG A 152 16.85 9.93 -11.25
N ARG A 153 17.17 11.00 -11.97
CA ARG A 153 16.37 12.25 -12.00
C ARG A 153 14.95 11.96 -12.46
N ASP A 154 14.81 11.25 -13.58
CA ASP A 154 13.52 10.91 -14.17
C ASP A 154 12.67 10.08 -13.20
N LEU A 155 13.27 9.07 -12.56
CA LEU A 155 12.60 8.27 -11.52
C LEU A 155 12.21 9.12 -10.30
N ALA A 156 13.01 10.11 -9.90
CA ALA A 156 12.67 11.02 -8.80
C ALA A 156 11.48 11.92 -9.15
N VAL A 157 11.42 12.42 -10.39
CA VAL A 157 10.26 13.17 -10.91
C VAL A 157 9.01 12.29 -10.87
N GLU A 158 9.08 11.07 -11.39
CA GLU A 158 7.97 10.12 -11.38
C GLU A 158 7.51 9.76 -9.97
N PHE A 159 8.46 9.63 -9.03
CA PHE A 159 8.15 9.38 -7.62
C PHE A 159 7.27 10.50 -7.05
N ILE A 160 7.72 11.74 -7.19
CA ILE A 160 7.03 12.93 -6.69
C ILE A 160 5.66 13.06 -7.36
N PHE A 161 5.61 12.86 -8.68
CA PHE A 161 4.38 12.88 -9.46
C PHE A 161 3.35 11.88 -8.93
N CYS A 162 3.77 10.62 -8.71
CA CYS A 162 2.90 9.58 -8.15
C CYS A 162 2.40 9.94 -6.75
N LEU A 163 3.24 10.51 -5.87
CA LEU A 163 2.81 10.91 -4.52
C LEU A 163 1.69 11.96 -4.54
N VAL A 164 1.77 12.92 -5.46
CA VAL A 164 0.71 13.93 -5.66
C VAL A 164 -0.54 13.25 -6.23
N LEU A 165 -0.40 12.39 -7.25
CA LEU A 165 -1.53 11.66 -7.84
C LEU A 165 -2.28 10.82 -6.82
N ILE A 166 -1.58 10.03 -5.99
CA ILE A 166 -2.18 9.21 -4.94
C ILE A 166 -3.03 10.06 -3.99
N GLU A 167 -2.62 11.30 -3.72
CA GLU A 167 -3.35 12.19 -2.81
C GLU A 167 -4.57 12.82 -3.47
N VAL A 168 -4.42 13.38 -4.67
CA VAL A 168 -5.50 14.12 -5.33
C VAL A 168 -6.58 13.21 -5.93
N LEU A 169 -6.21 12.01 -6.38
CA LEU A 169 -7.16 11.06 -6.99
C LEU A 169 -8.17 10.48 -5.99
N ARG A 170 -7.92 10.61 -4.68
CA ARG A 170 -8.91 10.28 -3.65
C ARG A 170 -10.20 11.09 -3.79
N GLN A 171 -10.10 12.31 -4.33
CA GLN A 171 -11.25 13.19 -4.57
C GLN A 171 -11.92 12.96 -5.92
N LEU A 172 -11.49 11.98 -6.73
CA LEU A 172 -12.03 11.79 -8.08
C LEU A 172 -13.52 11.46 -8.10
N SER A 173 -14.06 10.85 -7.03
CA SER A 173 -15.48 10.53 -6.92
C SER A 173 -16.40 11.76 -6.93
N VAL A 174 -15.90 12.92 -6.49
CA VAL A 174 -16.69 14.18 -6.51
C VAL A 174 -16.60 14.93 -7.86
N HIS A 175 -15.81 14.42 -8.80
CA HIS A 175 -15.63 15.02 -10.14
C HIS A 175 -16.03 14.03 -11.25
N PRO A 176 -17.31 13.94 -11.61
CA PRO A 176 -17.76 13.14 -12.74
C PRO A 176 -17.33 13.75 -14.09
N GLY A 177 -17.03 12.93 -15.10
CA GLY A 177 -16.92 13.38 -16.50
C GLY A 177 -15.53 13.84 -16.99
N HIS A 178 -14.43 13.20 -16.55
CA HIS A 178 -13.06 13.52 -16.98
C HIS A 178 -12.28 12.29 -17.45
N ASP A 179 -12.88 11.55 -18.39
CA ASP A 179 -12.31 10.29 -18.89
C ASP A 179 -10.98 10.51 -19.63
N ASP A 180 -10.76 11.69 -20.19
CA ASP A 180 -9.49 12.12 -20.80
C ASP A 180 -8.33 12.10 -19.78
N LEU A 181 -8.56 12.67 -18.59
CA LEU A 181 -7.55 12.72 -17.52
C LEU A 181 -7.29 11.32 -16.95
N VAL A 182 -8.36 10.52 -16.78
CA VAL A 182 -8.27 9.13 -16.33
C VAL A 182 -7.45 8.30 -17.32
N MET A 183 -7.74 8.42 -18.61
CA MET A 183 -7.04 7.69 -19.66
C MET A 183 -5.56 8.07 -19.74
N TYR A 184 -5.20 9.35 -19.54
CA TYR A 184 -3.80 9.78 -19.48
C TYR A 184 -3.05 9.08 -18.32
N ILE A 185 -3.65 9.04 -17.13
CA ILE A 185 -3.05 8.36 -15.96
C ILE A 185 -2.94 6.85 -16.19
N GLU A 186 -3.98 6.22 -16.74
CA GLU A 186 -3.94 4.80 -17.09
C GLU A 186 -2.82 4.51 -18.09
N ASN A 187 -2.68 5.31 -19.15
CA ASN A 187 -1.63 5.11 -20.14
C ASN A 187 -0.22 5.22 -19.55
N LEU A 188 0.01 6.18 -18.65
CA LEU A 188 1.28 6.28 -17.92
C LEU A 188 1.52 5.02 -17.07
N ALA A 189 0.60 4.68 -16.18
CA ALA A 189 0.78 3.54 -15.27
C ALA A 189 1.02 2.22 -16.01
N PHE A 190 0.20 1.91 -17.04
CA PHE A 190 0.34 0.68 -17.80
C PHE A 190 1.64 0.62 -18.62
N LYS A 191 2.24 1.76 -18.97
CA LYS A 191 3.58 1.80 -19.56
C LYS A 191 4.68 1.38 -18.58
N HIS A 192 4.50 1.60 -17.28
CA HIS A 192 5.41 1.13 -16.23
C HIS A 192 5.18 -0.35 -15.84
N PHE A 193 4.00 -0.90 -16.13
CA PHE A 193 3.74 -2.32 -15.91
C PHE A 193 4.27 -3.23 -17.02
N LYS A 194 4.70 -2.66 -18.16
CA LYS A 194 5.35 -3.41 -19.22
C LYS A 194 6.76 -3.80 -18.78
N PHE A 195 7.04 -5.10 -18.81
CA PHE A 195 8.37 -5.62 -18.56
C PHE A 195 9.36 -5.07 -19.59
N ARG A 196 10.51 -4.57 -19.10
CA ARG A 196 11.60 -4.07 -19.93
C ARG A 196 12.86 -4.87 -19.62
N GLU A 197 13.36 -5.55 -20.65
CA GLU A 197 14.61 -6.30 -20.58
C GLU A 197 15.79 -5.32 -20.36
N GLY A 198 16.65 -5.61 -19.37
CA GLY A 198 17.77 -4.73 -18.99
C GLY A 198 17.45 -3.62 -17.96
N ALA A 199 16.18 -3.32 -17.67
CA ALA A 199 15.82 -2.35 -16.63
C ALA A 199 16.16 -2.84 -15.20
N GLN A 200 16.43 -4.13 -15.03
CA GLN A 200 16.69 -4.75 -13.73
C GLN A 200 18.17 -4.98 -13.40
N THR A 201 19.11 -4.59 -14.27
CA THR A 201 20.54 -4.86 -14.10
C THR A 201 21.38 -3.63 -13.71
N GLY A 202 20.82 -2.41 -13.81
CA GLY A 202 21.51 -1.17 -13.45
C GLY A 202 21.35 -0.76 -11.97
N PRO A 203 22.12 0.24 -11.50
CA PRO A 203 22.03 0.76 -10.12
C PRO A 203 20.64 1.30 -9.77
N ASN A 204 19.87 1.75 -10.77
CA ASN A 204 18.50 2.23 -10.60
C ASN A 204 17.43 1.14 -10.60
N ALA A 205 17.77 -0.14 -10.79
CA ALA A 205 16.80 -1.23 -10.92
C ALA A 205 15.81 -1.29 -9.75
N GLN A 206 16.29 -1.10 -8.52
CA GLN A 206 15.43 -1.05 -7.34
C GLN A 206 14.45 0.13 -7.39
N ASN A 207 14.92 1.30 -7.85
CA ASN A 207 14.09 2.49 -7.98
C ASN A 207 13.01 2.31 -9.06
N VAL A 208 13.33 1.66 -10.19
CA VAL A 208 12.33 1.31 -11.23
C VAL A 208 11.19 0.48 -10.64
N ASN A 209 11.50 -0.52 -9.81
CA ASN A 209 10.48 -1.33 -9.13
C ASN A 209 9.65 -0.51 -8.14
N ILE A 210 10.28 0.43 -7.41
CA ILE A 210 9.56 1.34 -6.51
C ILE A 210 8.60 2.25 -7.30
N ILE A 211 9.02 2.78 -8.45
CA ILE A 211 8.15 3.61 -9.31
C ILE A 211 6.98 2.79 -9.87
N ALA A 212 7.23 1.56 -10.33
CA ALA A 212 6.16 0.66 -10.76
C ALA A 212 5.15 0.38 -9.62
N ASP A 213 5.65 0.22 -8.39
CA ASP A 213 4.80 0.06 -7.20
C ASP A 213 3.98 1.32 -6.89
N LEU A 214 4.57 2.51 -7.02
CA LEU A 214 3.83 3.77 -6.84
C LEU A 214 2.74 3.94 -7.91
N TYR A 215 3.01 3.61 -9.17
CA TYR A 215 1.99 3.59 -10.22
C TYR A 215 0.91 2.53 -9.97
N ALA A 216 1.27 1.38 -9.39
CA ALA A 216 0.28 0.39 -8.94
C ALA A 216 -0.62 0.97 -7.83
N GLU A 217 -0.09 1.77 -6.91
CA GLU A 217 -0.87 2.47 -5.89
C GLU A 217 -1.78 3.55 -6.52
N VAL A 218 -1.27 4.33 -7.48
CA VAL A 218 -2.08 5.28 -8.29
C VAL A 218 -3.27 4.56 -8.93
N ILE A 219 -3.04 3.41 -9.57
CA ILE A 219 -4.12 2.60 -10.17
C ILE A 219 -5.07 2.06 -9.10
N GLY A 220 -4.56 1.65 -7.93
CA GLY A 220 -5.38 1.21 -6.80
C GLY A 220 -6.35 2.29 -6.30
N VAL A 221 -5.88 3.53 -6.17
CA VAL A 221 -6.71 4.70 -5.80
C VAL A 221 -7.67 5.05 -6.93
N LEU A 222 -7.20 5.09 -8.18
CA LEU A 222 -8.01 5.39 -9.35
C LEU A 222 -9.17 4.40 -9.52
N ALA A 223 -8.90 3.11 -9.30
CA ALA A 223 -9.88 2.03 -9.36
C ALA A 223 -11.01 2.20 -8.34
N GLN A 224 -10.82 2.95 -7.25
CA GLN A 224 -11.92 3.28 -6.34
C GLN A 224 -13.01 4.06 -7.08
N SER A 225 -12.67 5.03 -7.92
CA SER A 225 -13.68 5.84 -8.61
C SER A 225 -13.97 5.34 -10.03
N ARG A 226 -13.02 4.68 -10.68
CA ARG A 226 -13.05 4.33 -12.12
C ARG A 226 -12.76 2.85 -12.37
N PHE A 227 -13.30 1.97 -11.50
CA PHE A 227 -13.03 0.53 -11.55
C PHE A 227 -13.23 -0.11 -12.94
N GLN A 228 -14.33 0.19 -13.64
CA GLN A 228 -14.62 -0.45 -14.93
C GLN A 228 -13.60 -0.08 -16.01
N SER A 229 -13.08 1.15 -15.99
CA SER A 229 -12.04 1.59 -16.94
C SER A 229 -10.74 0.80 -16.71
N VAL A 230 -10.26 0.80 -15.47
CA VAL A 230 -9.06 0.07 -15.04
C VAL A 230 -9.19 -1.44 -15.33
N ARG A 231 -10.34 -2.05 -14.98
CA ARG A 231 -10.63 -3.47 -15.25
C ARG A 231 -10.56 -3.75 -16.75
N LYS A 232 -11.23 -2.94 -17.58
CA LYS A 232 -11.25 -3.14 -19.03
C LYS A 232 -9.84 -3.05 -19.61
N ARG A 233 -9.05 -2.06 -19.18
CA ARG A 233 -7.65 -1.89 -19.62
C ARG A 233 -6.79 -3.08 -19.21
N PHE A 234 -6.84 -3.48 -17.94
CA PHE A 234 -6.09 -4.62 -17.43
C PHE A 234 -6.43 -5.93 -18.14
N VAL A 235 -7.72 -6.23 -18.31
CA VAL A 235 -8.16 -7.46 -18.97
C VAL A 235 -7.74 -7.47 -20.44
N ALA A 236 -7.76 -6.33 -21.12
CA ALA A 236 -7.29 -6.22 -22.50
C ALA A 236 -5.79 -6.54 -22.62
N GLU A 237 -4.94 -5.91 -21.79
CA GLU A 237 -3.48 -6.16 -21.76
C GLU A 237 -3.16 -7.60 -21.37
N LEU A 238 -3.87 -8.16 -20.38
CA LEU A 238 -3.68 -9.55 -19.95
C LEU A 238 -4.04 -10.54 -21.07
N LYS A 239 -5.14 -10.28 -21.79
CA LYS A 239 -5.54 -11.11 -22.95
C LYS A 239 -4.50 -11.03 -24.07
N GLU A 240 -3.95 -9.85 -24.34
CA GLU A 240 -2.88 -9.67 -25.34
C GLU A 240 -1.61 -10.42 -24.94
N LEU A 241 -1.19 -10.37 -23.67
CA LEU A 241 -0.02 -11.12 -23.22
C LEU A 241 -0.25 -12.64 -23.24
N ARG A 242 -1.47 -13.09 -22.94
CA ARG A 242 -1.84 -14.51 -22.99
C ARG A 242 -1.91 -15.08 -24.41
N SER A 243 -2.12 -14.26 -25.44
CA SER A 243 -2.14 -14.72 -26.83
C SER A 243 -0.74 -14.84 -27.44
N LYS A 244 0.29 -14.28 -26.79
CA LYS A 244 1.70 -14.41 -27.20
C LYS A 244 2.25 -15.78 -26.86
N GLU A 245 3.29 -16.21 -27.58
CA GLU A 245 3.94 -17.49 -27.31
C GLU A 245 4.53 -17.53 -25.88
N PRO A 246 4.37 -18.66 -25.16
CA PRO A 246 4.97 -18.82 -23.84
C PRO A 246 6.49 -18.69 -23.91
N SER A 247 7.02 -17.65 -23.28
CA SER A 247 8.45 -17.39 -23.15
C SER A 247 8.73 -16.79 -21.77
N PRO A 248 9.99 -16.84 -21.28
CA PRO A 248 10.35 -16.17 -20.03
C PRO A 248 9.98 -14.68 -20.03
N ILE A 249 10.14 -13.99 -21.16
CA ILE A 249 9.78 -12.58 -21.30
C ILE A 249 8.27 -12.38 -21.16
N THR A 250 7.47 -13.23 -21.80
CA THR A 250 6.00 -13.22 -21.68
C THR A 250 5.58 -13.48 -20.23
N THR A 251 6.21 -14.44 -19.55
CA THR A 251 5.95 -14.74 -18.13
C THR A 251 6.24 -13.53 -17.23
N HIS A 252 7.41 -12.88 -17.37
CA HIS A 252 7.72 -11.68 -16.59
C HIS A 252 6.81 -10.50 -16.92
N SER A 253 6.38 -10.37 -18.18
CA SER A 253 5.41 -9.35 -18.61
C SER A 253 4.06 -9.54 -17.92
N ILE A 254 3.57 -10.78 -17.86
CA ILE A 254 2.33 -11.12 -17.15
C ILE A 254 2.48 -10.83 -15.67
N ILE A 255 3.58 -11.27 -15.03
CA ILE A 255 3.82 -11.02 -13.61
C ILE A 255 3.87 -9.51 -13.30
N SER A 256 4.56 -8.73 -14.13
CA SER A 256 4.65 -7.26 -13.97
C SER A 256 3.27 -6.59 -14.07
N LEU A 257 2.45 -7.03 -15.03
CA LEU A 257 1.07 -6.58 -15.16
C LEU A 257 0.21 -6.93 -13.94
N LEU A 258 0.34 -8.16 -13.41
CA LEU A 258 -0.38 -8.59 -12.21
C LEU A 258 0.00 -7.74 -10.98
N MET A 259 1.30 -7.44 -10.82
CA MET A 259 1.78 -6.59 -9.73
C MET A 259 1.24 -5.16 -9.82
N GLY A 260 0.97 -4.66 -11.02
CA GLY A 260 0.29 -3.37 -11.25
C GLY A 260 -1.09 -3.25 -10.59
N MET A 261 -1.74 -4.37 -10.28
CA MET A 261 -3.05 -4.42 -9.62
C MET A 261 -2.99 -4.70 -8.11
N LYS A 262 -1.80 -4.82 -7.50
CA LYS A 262 -1.64 -5.27 -6.10
C LYS A 262 -2.31 -4.37 -5.06
N PHE A 263 -2.46 -3.08 -5.37
CA PHE A 263 -3.12 -2.11 -4.49
C PHE A 263 -4.61 -1.95 -4.76
N PHE A 264 -5.20 -2.77 -5.64
CA PHE A 264 -6.65 -2.80 -5.81
C PHE A 264 -7.33 -3.13 -4.48
N ARG A 265 -8.26 -2.28 -4.05
CA ARG A 265 -9.06 -2.48 -2.84
C ARG A 265 -10.51 -2.70 -3.20
N VAL A 266 -11.07 -3.81 -2.72
CA VAL A 266 -12.48 -4.14 -2.89
C VAL A 266 -13.30 -3.13 -2.10
N LYS A 267 -14.28 -2.51 -2.77
CA LYS A 267 -15.30 -1.72 -2.09
C LYS A 267 -16.37 -2.63 -1.53
N MET A 268 -16.66 -2.46 -0.25
CA MET A 268 -17.64 -3.28 0.47
C MET A 268 -19.09 -2.80 0.23
N VAL A 269 -19.26 -1.52 -0.13
CA VAL A 269 -20.55 -0.86 -0.32
C VAL A 269 -20.44 0.10 -1.51
N PRO A 270 -21.48 0.19 -2.37
CA PRO A 270 -22.70 -0.61 -2.37
C PRO A 270 -22.44 -2.05 -2.89
N ILE A 271 -23.43 -2.94 -2.74
CA ILE A 271 -23.25 -4.38 -3.00
C ILE A 271 -22.87 -4.65 -4.47
N GLU A 272 -23.35 -3.84 -5.40
CA GLU A 272 -23.05 -3.93 -6.82
C GLU A 272 -21.56 -3.71 -7.11
N GLU A 273 -20.91 -2.80 -6.37
CA GLU A 273 -19.46 -2.55 -6.50
C GLU A 273 -18.63 -3.69 -5.89
N PHE A 274 -19.13 -4.28 -4.79
CA PHE A 274 -18.55 -5.48 -4.20
C PHE A 274 -18.63 -6.66 -5.18
N GLU A 275 -19.80 -6.92 -5.77
CA GLU A 275 -20.01 -7.98 -6.75
C GLU A 275 -19.17 -7.77 -8.01
N ALA A 276 -19.08 -6.55 -8.53
CA ALA A 276 -18.23 -6.22 -9.67
C ALA A 276 -16.75 -6.49 -9.38
N SER A 277 -16.29 -6.18 -8.17
CA SER A 277 -14.92 -6.47 -7.72
C SER A 277 -14.66 -7.98 -7.68
N PHE A 278 -15.59 -8.76 -7.16
CA PHE A 278 -15.47 -10.23 -7.11
C PHE A 278 -15.63 -10.90 -8.47
N GLN A 279 -16.39 -10.32 -9.39
CA GLN A 279 -16.45 -10.78 -10.78
C GLN A 279 -15.06 -10.67 -11.44
N PHE A 280 -14.36 -9.55 -11.25
CA PHE A 280 -12.98 -9.39 -11.71
C PHE A 280 -12.03 -10.40 -11.04
N MET A 281 -12.16 -10.59 -9.73
CA MET A 281 -11.37 -11.60 -9.00
C MET A 281 -11.63 -13.02 -9.52
N GLN A 282 -12.87 -13.34 -9.88
CA GLN A 282 -13.24 -14.63 -10.48
C GLN A 282 -12.63 -14.82 -11.88
N GLU A 283 -12.55 -13.79 -12.72
CA GLU A 283 -11.82 -13.87 -14.01
C GLU A 283 -10.35 -14.21 -13.80
N CYS A 284 -9.71 -13.58 -12.81
CA CYS A 284 -8.33 -13.89 -12.43
C CYS A 284 -8.21 -15.30 -11.83
N ALA A 285 -9.21 -15.75 -11.06
CA ALA A 285 -9.24 -17.08 -10.45
C ALA A 285 -9.32 -18.18 -11.51
N THR A 286 -10.16 -17.99 -12.52
CA THR A 286 -10.22 -18.89 -13.68
C THR A 286 -8.83 -19.00 -14.33
N TYR A 287 -8.14 -17.87 -14.54
CA TYR A 287 -6.79 -17.90 -15.09
C TYR A 287 -5.78 -18.61 -14.17
N PHE A 288 -5.89 -18.45 -12.85
CA PHE A 288 -5.05 -19.16 -11.87
C PHE A 288 -5.21 -20.69 -11.95
N LEU A 289 -6.42 -21.17 -12.22
CA LEU A 289 -6.70 -22.60 -12.39
C LEU A 289 -6.17 -23.13 -13.74
N GLU A 290 -6.28 -22.34 -14.81
CA GLU A 290 -5.84 -22.69 -16.16
C GLU A 290 -4.30 -22.70 -16.31
N VAL A 291 -3.61 -21.77 -15.66
CA VAL A 291 -2.18 -21.55 -15.88
C VAL A 291 -1.33 -22.71 -15.34
N LYS A 292 -0.38 -23.18 -16.15
CA LYS A 292 0.58 -24.24 -15.79
C LYS A 292 1.90 -23.69 -15.25
N ASP A 293 2.29 -22.50 -15.71
CA ASP A 293 3.49 -21.81 -15.27
C ASP A 293 3.42 -21.51 -13.76
N LYS A 294 4.46 -21.90 -13.02
CA LYS A 294 4.48 -21.78 -11.56
C LYS A 294 4.60 -20.33 -11.11
N ASP A 295 5.34 -19.50 -11.85
CA ASP A 295 5.71 -18.15 -11.42
C ASP A 295 4.52 -17.21 -11.64
N ILE A 296 3.79 -17.38 -12.76
CA ILE A 296 2.49 -16.71 -12.96
C ILE A 296 1.49 -17.16 -11.88
N LYS A 297 1.44 -18.46 -11.56
CA LYS A 297 0.55 -18.98 -10.52
C LYS A 297 0.86 -18.39 -9.15
N HIS A 298 2.15 -18.24 -8.81
CA HIS A 298 2.59 -17.59 -7.58
C HIS A 298 2.25 -16.10 -7.54
N ALA A 299 2.43 -15.38 -8.65
CA ALA A 299 2.06 -13.97 -8.76
C ALA A 299 0.55 -13.75 -8.59
N LEU A 300 -0.29 -14.58 -9.22
CA LEU A 300 -1.75 -14.53 -9.02
C LEU A 300 -2.15 -14.82 -7.57
N ALA A 301 -1.50 -15.78 -6.92
CA ALA A 301 -1.75 -16.05 -5.50
C ALA A 301 -1.36 -14.87 -4.61
N GLY A 302 -0.22 -14.24 -4.88
CA GLY A 302 0.20 -13.01 -4.20
C GLY A 302 -0.82 -11.87 -4.39
N LEU A 303 -1.28 -11.66 -5.62
CA LEU A 303 -2.31 -10.66 -5.93
C LEU A 303 -3.61 -10.90 -5.14
N PHE A 304 -4.09 -12.14 -5.10
CA PHE A 304 -5.28 -12.48 -4.29
C PHE A 304 -5.06 -12.22 -2.81
N VAL A 305 -3.88 -12.53 -2.27
CA VAL A 305 -3.56 -12.27 -0.86
C VAL A 305 -3.59 -10.77 -0.56
N GLU A 306 -2.94 -9.96 -1.39
CA GLU A 306 -2.92 -8.49 -1.21
C GLU A 306 -4.31 -7.87 -1.24
N ILE A 307 -5.20 -8.37 -2.10
CA ILE A 307 -6.58 -7.89 -2.22
C ILE A 307 -7.46 -8.41 -1.07
N LEU A 308 -7.32 -9.68 -0.68
CA LEU A 308 -8.20 -10.33 0.30
C LEU A 308 -7.83 -10.03 1.75
N VAL A 309 -6.58 -9.69 2.07
CA VAL A 309 -6.16 -9.38 3.44
C VAL A 309 -6.96 -8.21 4.04
N PRO A 310 -7.10 -7.04 3.37
CA PRO A 310 -7.96 -5.96 3.86
C PRO A 310 -9.42 -6.37 3.96
N VAL A 311 -9.93 -7.14 3.00
CA VAL A 311 -11.31 -7.65 3.03
C VAL A 311 -11.53 -8.51 4.27
N ALA A 312 -10.63 -9.46 4.56
CA ALA A 312 -10.71 -10.32 5.73
C ALA A 312 -10.74 -9.54 7.06
N ALA A 313 -10.12 -8.36 7.12
CA ALA A 313 -10.09 -7.52 8.30
C ALA A 313 -11.43 -6.80 8.57
N THR A 314 -12.21 -6.51 7.54
CA THR A 314 -13.46 -5.73 7.65
C THR A 314 -14.73 -6.52 7.36
N VAL A 315 -14.61 -7.71 6.74
CA VAL A 315 -15.75 -8.52 6.30
C VAL A 315 -16.60 -9.01 7.47
N LYS A 316 -17.92 -8.80 7.36
CA LYS A 316 -18.93 -9.21 8.33
C LYS A 316 -19.99 -10.04 7.64
N ASN A 317 -21.05 -9.41 7.12
CA ASN A 317 -22.18 -10.09 6.51
C ASN A 317 -21.92 -10.44 5.04
N GLU A 318 -20.91 -9.81 4.43
CA GLU A 318 -20.55 -9.98 3.03
C GLU A 318 -20.03 -11.39 2.74
N VAL A 319 -19.55 -12.14 3.76
CA VAL A 319 -19.26 -13.58 3.65
C VAL A 319 -20.46 -14.40 3.21
N ASN A 320 -21.68 -13.84 3.34
CA ASN A 320 -22.92 -14.48 2.92
C ASN A 320 -23.32 -14.15 1.47
N VAL A 321 -22.58 -13.26 0.79
CA VAL A 321 -22.87 -12.88 -0.60
C VAL A 321 -22.41 -13.99 -1.55
N PRO A 322 -23.23 -14.42 -2.52
CA PRO A 322 -22.93 -15.53 -3.41
C PRO A 322 -21.59 -15.42 -4.14
N CYS A 323 -21.22 -14.25 -4.67
CA CYS A 323 -19.99 -14.07 -5.46
C CYS A 323 -18.72 -14.43 -4.67
N LEU A 324 -18.66 -14.07 -3.37
CA LEU A 324 -17.55 -14.40 -2.48
C LEU A 324 -17.57 -15.90 -2.12
N LYS A 325 -18.74 -16.48 -1.85
CA LYS A 325 -18.87 -17.93 -1.58
C LYS A 325 -18.34 -18.75 -2.76
N THR A 326 -18.83 -18.46 -3.96
CA THR A 326 -18.41 -19.15 -5.18
C THR A 326 -16.92 -18.97 -5.44
N PHE A 327 -16.38 -17.77 -5.22
CA PHE A 327 -14.94 -17.51 -5.36
C PHE A 327 -14.10 -18.37 -4.40
N VAL A 328 -14.50 -18.48 -3.12
CA VAL A 328 -13.80 -19.32 -2.14
C VAL A 328 -13.89 -20.80 -2.51
N GLU A 329 -15.08 -21.29 -2.83
CA GLU A 329 -15.32 -22.69 -3.18
C GLU A 329 -14.57 -23.10 -4.45
N MET A 330 -14.49 -22.21 -5.44
CA MET A 330 -13.74 -22.40 -6.68
C MET A 330 -12.23 -22.62 -6.44
N LEU A 331 -11.63 -21.88 -5.50
CA LEU A 331 -10.18 -21.86 -5.33
C LEU A 331 -9.67 -22.77 -4.20
N TYR A 332 -10.45 -22.97 -3.14
CA TYR A 332 -9.95 -23.54 -1.88
C TYR A 332 -9.32 -24.92 -2.05
N SER A 333 -10.05 -25.88 -2.62
CA SER A 333 -9.61 -27.28 -2.75
C SER A 333 -8.31 -27.38 -3.57
N HIS A 334 -8.31 -26.78 -4.77
CA HIS A 334 -7.15 -26.78 -5.64
C HIS A 334 -5.92 -26.11 -5.01
N THR A 335 -6.12 -24.99 -4.33
CA THR A 335 -5.03 -24.25 -3.69
C THR A 335 -4.45 -25.02 -2.51
N LEU A 336 -5.31 -25.65 -1.70
CA LEU A 336 -4.90 -26.49 -0.57
C LEU A 336 -4.04 -27.66 -1.04
N ASP A 337 -4.48 -28.37 -2.07
CA ASP A 337 -3.73 -29.50 -2.64
C ASP A 337 -2.36 -29.08 -3.15
N LEU A 338 -2.27 -27.96 -3.87
CA LEU A 338 -0.99 -27.44 -4.36
C LEU A 338 -0.09 -26.95 -3.22
N CYS A 339 -0.65 -26.41 -2.14
CA CYS A 339 0.08 -25.89 -0.99
C CYS A 339 0.86 -27.00 -0.25
N THR A 340 0.40 -28.26 -0.31
CA THR A 340 1.13 -29.41 0.26
C THR A 340 2.45 -29.69 -0.47
N LYS A 341 2.61 -29.22 -1.72
CA LYS A 341 3.83 -29.41 -2.51
C LYS A 341 4.86 -28.37 -2.10
N LYS A 342 6.04 -28.81 -1.65
CA LYS A 342 7.14 -27.93 -1.18
C LYS A 342 7.42 -26.74 -2.11
N LYS A 343 7.43 -26.96 -3.44
CA LYS A 343 7.69 -25.91 -4.44
C LYS A 343 6.65 -24.77 -4.49
N HIS A 344 5.43 -25.00 -4.01
CA HIS A 344 4.36 -24.01 -4.01
C HIS A 344 3.95 -23.55 -2.61
N SER A 345 4.36 -24.28 -1.58
CA SER A 345 3.92 -24.08 -0.19
C SER A 345 4.04 -22.62 0.25
N LEU A 346 5.23 -22.02 0.16
CA LEU A 346 5.46 -20.63 0.60
C LEU A 346 4.53 -19.61 -0.07
N ALA A 347 4.27 -19.75 -1.37
CA ALA A 347 3.43 -18.82 -2.13
C ALA A 347 1.93 -19.03 -1.90
N LEU A 348 1.49 -20.28 -1.72
CA LEU A 348 0.06 -20.62 -1.64
C LEU A 348 -0.48 -20.70 -0.21
N PHE A 349 0.39 -20.90 0.79
CA PHE A 349 -0.03 -20.97 2.19
C PHE A 349 -0.78 -19.71 2.67
N PRO A 350 -0.32 -18.48 2.34
CA PRO A 350 -1.07 -17.27 2.64
C PRO A 350 -2.42 -17.21 1.91
N LEU A 351 -2.51 -17.71 0.67
CA LEU A 351 -3.76 -17.71 -0.09
C LEU A 351 -4.81 -18.62 0.56
N VAL A 352 -4.44 -19.86 0.94
CA VAL A 352 -5.35 -20.78 1.66
C VAL A 352 -5.85 -20.12 2.95
N THR A 353 -4.95 -19.43 3.66
CA THR A 353 -5.29 -18.68 4.87
C THR A 353 -6.32 -17.60 4.57
N CYS A 354 -6.11 -16.77 3.55
CA CYS A 354 -7.02 -15.71 3.17
C CYS A 354 -8.39 -16.25 2.76
N LEU A 355 -8.43 -17.32 1.95
CA LEU A 355 -9.68 -17.96 1.52
C LEU A 355 -10.51 -18.45 2.72
N LEU A 356 -9.88 -19.11 3.69
CA LEU A 356 -10.55 -19.46 4.96
C LEU A 356 -10.98 -18.20 5.71
N CYS A 357 -10.13 -17.19 5.80
CA CYS A 357 -10.44 -15.96 6.51
C CYS A 357 -11.61 -15.18 5.89
N VAL A 358 -11.87 -15.25 4.59
CA VAL A 358 -13.05 -14.60 3.97
C VAL A 358 -14.25 -15.55 3.81
N SER A 359 -14.11 -16.82 4.20
CA SER A 359 -15.17 -17.81 4.05
C SER A 359 -16.31 -17.66 5.06
N GLN A 360 -17.48 -18.16 4.67
CA GLN A 360 -18.66 -18.33 5.51
C GLN A 360 -18.43 -19.32 6.66
N LYS A 361 -19.14 -19.12 7.78
CA LYS A 361 -18.94 -19.85 9.05
C LYS A 361 -18.90 -21.38 8.88
N LEU A 362 -19.87 -21.96 8.15
CA LEU A 362 -19.95 -23.41 7.96
C LEU A 362 -18.74 -23.95 7.19
N PHE A 363 -18.39 -23.29 6.09
CA PHE A 363 -17.22 -23.65 5.28
C PHE A 363 -15.93 -23.57 6.08
N PHE A 364 -15.74 -22.50 6.85
CA PHE A 364 -14.57 -22.34 7.72
C PHE A 364 -14.48 -23.51 8.71
N LEU A 365 -15.53 -23.76 9.50
CA LEU A 365 -15.53 -24.77 10.56
C LEU A 365 -15.26 -26.18 10.02
N GLN A 366 -15.77 -26.49 8.83
CA GLN A 366 -15.54 -27.76 8.15
C GLN A 366 -14.09 -27.94 7.70
N ASN A 367 -13.40 -26.88 7.29
CA ASN A 367 -12.12 -26.99 6.57
C ASN A 367 -10.89 -26.58 7.39
N TRP A 368 -11.03 -25.66 8.35
CA TRP A 368 -9.87 -25.04 9.00
C TRP A 368 -9.06 -26.00 9.88
N HIS A 369 -9.67 -27.08 10.38
CA HIS A 369 -9.03 -28.05 11.28
C HIS A 369 -7.83 -28.75 10.62
N TYR A 370 -7.98 -29.13 9.35
CA TYR A 370 -6.91 -29.75 8.58
C TYR A 370 -5.75 -28.75 8.36
N PHE A 371 -6.09 -27.53 7.95
CA PHE A 371 -5.10 -26.49 7.70
C PHE A 371 -4.43 -25.99 9.00
N LEU A 372 -5.13 -26.04 10.14
CA LEU A 372 -4.55 -25.80 11.46
C LEU A 372 -3.42 -26.79 11.74
N ALA A 373 -3.65 -28.09 11.54
CA ALA A 373 -2.62 -29.11 11.73
C ALA A 373 -1.38 -28.85 10.85
N MET A 374 -1.59 -28.38 9.61
CA MET A 374 -0.50 -27.95 8.73
C MET A 374 0.25 -26.72 9.27
N CYS A 375 -0.46 -25.71 9.79
CA CYS A 375 0.18 -24.55 10.42
C CYS A 375 1.08 -24.98 11.57
N LEU A 376 0.56 -25.82 12.47
CA LEU A 376 1.28 -26.26 13.66
C LEU A 376 2.51 -27.12 13.32
N SER A 377 2.44 -27.96 12.29
CA SER A 377 3.60 -28.76 11.85
C SER A 377 4.72 -27.88 11.26
N HIS A 378 4.36 -26.78 10.60
CA HIS A 378 5.32 -25.84 10.02
C HIS A 378 5.91 -24.83 11.02
N LEU A 379 5.38 -24.70 12.24
CA LEU A 379 5.98 -23.85 13.29
C LEU A 379 7.39 -24.27 13.71
N LYS A 380 7.73 -25.56 13.52
CA LYS A 380 9.04 -26.14 13.82
C LYS A 380 9.84 -26.45 12.55
N ASN A 381 9.51 -25.82 11.43
CA ASN A 381 10.21 -26.02 10.17
C ASN A 381 11.67 -25.50 10.27
N ARG A 382 12.57 -26.11 9.49
CA ARG A 382 13.95 -25.64 9.37
C ARG A 382 14.03 -24.32 8.61
N ASP A 383 13.08 -24.04 7.72
CA ASP A 383 13.00 -22.79 6.98
C ASP A 383 12.32 -21.67 7.80
N PRO A 384 13.05 -20.62 8.23
CA PRO A 384 12.48 -19.53 9.01
C PRO A 384 11.37 -18.77 8.28
N LYS A 385 11.43 -18.68 6.94
CA LYS A 385 10.38 -18.00 6.14
C LYS A 385 9.06 -18.77 6.26
N MET A 386 9.12 -20.09 6.17
CA MET A 386 7.93 -20.93 6.31
C MET A 386 7.37 -20.89 7.73
N CYS A 387 8.22 -20.88 8.76
CA CYS A 387 7.78 -20.72 10.15
C CYS A 387 7.01 -19.41 10.36
N ARG A 388 7.53 -18.30 9.82
CA ARG A 388 6.87 -16.99 9.89
C ARG A 388 5.52 -17.01 9.19
N VAL A 389 5.46 -17.52 7.95
CA VAL A 389 4.21 -17.64 7.20
C VAL A 389 3.19 -18.49 7.95
N ALA A 390 3.59 -19.64 8.49
CA ALA A 390 2.72 -20.53 9.25
C ALA A 390 2.17 -19.87 10.53
N LEU A 391 3.01 -19.13 11.26
CA LEU A 391 2.59 -18.42 12.46
C LEU A 391 1.64 -17.25 12.14
N GLU A 392 1.94 -16.47 11.11
CA GLU A 392 1.06 -15.38 10.68
C GLU A 392 -0.30 -15.92 10.19
N SER A 393 -0.31 -17.07 9.52
CA SER A 393 -1.53 -17.78 9.14
C SER A 393 -2.33 -18.26 10.34
N LEU A 394 -1.67 -18.90 11.31
CA LEU A 394 -2.29 -19.36 12.55
C LEU A 394 -2.92 -18.18 13.32
N TYR A 395 -2.20 -17.08 13.44
CA TYR A 395 -2.68 -15.84 14.06
C TYR A 395 -3.99 -15.34 13.42
N ARG A 396 -4.05 -15.27 12.08
CA ARG A 396 -5.24 -14.81 11.34
C ARG A 396 -6.41 -15.78 11.50
N LEU A 397 -6.17 -17.08 11.36
CA LEU A 397 -7.22 -18.11 11.49
C LEU A 397 -7.80 -18.17 12.90
N LEU A 398 -6.95 -18.02 13.92
CA LEU A 398 -7.38 -18.02 15.31
C LEU A 398 -8.26 -16.80 15.61
N TRP A 399 -7.93 -15.63 15.06
CA TRP A 399 -8.80 -14.44 15.17
C TRP A 399 -10.18 -14.73 14.57
N VAL A 400 -10.24 -15.31 13.37
CA VAL A 400 -11.52 -15.67 12.72
C VAL A 400 -12.31 -16.67 13.57
N TYR A 401 -11.65 -17.71 14.08
CA TYR A 401 -12.29 -18.75 14.88
C TYR A 401 -12.83 -18.23 16.22
N MET A 402 -12.01 -17.50 16.98
CA MET A 402 -12.37 -16.99 18.31
C MET A 402 -13.30 -15.78 18.18
N ILE A 403 -12.87 -14.73 17.48
CA ILE A 403 -13.53 -13.43 17.54
C ILE A 403 -14.72 -13.35 16.58
N ARG A 404 -14.56 -13.77 15.32
CA ARG A 404 -15.62 -13.61 14.31
C ARG A 404 -16.67 -14.70 14.39
N ILE A 405 -16.26 -15.97 14.43
CA ILE A 405 -17.16 -17.13 14.39
C ILE A 405 -17.73 -17.48 15.76
N LYS A 406 -17.02 -17.10 16.83
CA LYS A 406 -17.31 -17.42 18.24
C LYS A 406 -17.28 -18.92 18.54
N CYS A 407 -16.25 -19.58 18.03
CA CYS A 407 -15.95 -21.00 18.27
C CYS A 407 -17.04 -21.97 17.78
N GLU A 408 -16.84 -23.26 18.06
CA GLU A 408 -17.82 -24.33 17.84
C GLU A 408 -18.28 -24.91 19.20
N SER A 409 -18.50 -26.23 19.31
CA SER A 409 -18.76 -26.87 20.60
C SER A 409 -17.60 -26.71 21.58
N ASN A 410 -17.90 -26.70 22.89
CA ASN A 410 -16.91 -26.48 23.94
C ASN A 410 -15.77 -27.50 23.93
N THR A 411 -16.07 -28.79 23.79
CA THR A 411 -15.07 -29.87 23.79
C THR A 411 -14.11 -29.76 22.61
N ALA A 412 -14.64 -29.52 21.40
CA ALA A 412 -13.81 -29.36 20.21
C ALA A 412 -12.94 -28.10 20.32
N THR A 413 -13.53 -26.99 20.80
CA THR A 413 -12.80 -25.74 21.04
C THR A 413 -11.62 -25.94 21.98
N GLN A 414 -11.86 -26.60 23.12
CA GLN A 414 -10.80 -26.86 24.10
C GLN A 414 -9.67 -27.70 23.53
N SER A 415 -9.98 -28.80 22.84
CA SER A 415 -8.99 -29.69 22.22
C SER A 415 -8.09 -28.94 21.21
N ARG A 416 -8.71 -28.11 20.35
CA ARG A 416 -7.98 -27.31 19.35
C ARG A 416 -7.10 -26.25 19.99
N LEU A 417 -7.62 -25.53 20.98
CA LEU A 417 -6.83 -24.55 21.72
C LEU A 417 -5.65 -25.20 22.44
N GLN A 418 -5.82 -26.40 23.00
CA GLN A 418 -4.72 -27.13 23.63
C GLN A 418 -3.61 -27.46 22.63
N SER A 419 -3.96 -27.90 21.42
CA SER A 419 -2.98 -28.18 20.36
C SER A 419 -2.18 -26.93 19.97
N ILE A 420 -2.86 -25.79 19.85
CA ILE A 420 -2.24 -24.48 19.57
C ILE A 420 -1.30 -24.07 20.71
N VAL A 421 -1.79 -24.09 21.95
CA VAL A 421 -1.01 -23.68 23.13
C VAL A 421 0.22 -24.56 23.32
N ASN A 422 0.07 -25.89 23.24
CA ASN A 422 1.19 -26.82 23.38
C ASN A 422 2.27 -26.62 22.30
N SER A 423 1.89 -26.10 21.14
CA SER A 423 2.82 -25.84 20.04
C SER A 423 3.54 -24.50 20.19
N LEU A 424 2.85 -23.46 20.66
CA LEU A 424 3.39 -22.09 20.78
C LEU A 424 4.08 -21.81 22.13
N PHE A 425 3.57 -22.41 23.21
CA PHE A 425 3.96 -22.18 24.60
C PHE A 425 4.32 -23.53 25.26
N PRO A 426 5.57 -24.01 25.09
CA PRO A 426 5.99 -25.27 25.68
C PRO A 426 5.88 -25.24 27.21
N LYS A 427 5.12 -26.18 27.77
CA LYS A 427 5.00 -26.34 29.23
C LYS A 427 6.38 -26.50 29.85
N GLY A 428 6.62 -25.82 30.96
CA GLY A 428 7.96 -25.84 31.59
C GLY A 428 8.83 -24.63 31.24
N SER A 429 8.52 -23.90 30.16
CA SER A 429 9.41 -22.87 29.61
C SER A 429 8.76 -21.50 29.55
N LYS A 430 9.57 -20.44 29.70
CA LYS A 430 9.15 -19.06 29.40
C LYS A 430 9.35 -18.70 27.92
N ALA A 431 9.90 -19.61 27.12
CA ALA A 431 10.16 -19.38 25.70
C ALA A 431 8.90 -19.61 24.85
N VAL A 432 8.79 -18.85 23.76
CA VAL A 432 7.77 -19.03 22.72
C VAL A 432 8.37 -19.73 21.50
N VAL A 433 7.51 -20.33 20.66
CA VAL A 433 7.91 -20.98 19.41
C VAL A 433 7.16 -20.35 18.24
N PRO A 434 7.86 -19.81 17.21
CA PRO A 434 9.32 -19.67 17.06
C PRO A 434 9.89 -18.53 17.93
N ARG A 435 11.18 -18.65 18.31
CA ARG A 435 11.87 -17.65 19.18
C ARG A 435 12.21 -16.35 18.45
N ASP A 436 12.46 -16.42 17.15
CA ASP A 436 12.94 -15.30 16.33
C ASP A 436 11.78 -14.45 15.76
N THR A 437 10.62 -14.47 16.41
CA THR A 437 9.43 -13.73 16.00
C THR A 437 9.11 -12.62 17.00
N PRO A 438 8.67 -11.44 16.55
CA PRO A 438 8.10 -10.40 17.41
C PRO A 438 7.06 -10.92 18.42
N LEU A 439 7.24 -10.58 19.69
CA LEU A 439 6.38 -11.06 20.79
C LEU A 439 4.93 -10.56 20.71
N ASN A 440 4.69 -9.46 20.00
CA ASN A 440 3.36 -8.88 19.81
C ASN A 440 2.34 -9.86 19.20
N ILE A 441 2.78 -10.76 18.31
CA ILE A 441 1.90 -11.79 17.72
C ILE A 441 1.39 -12.76 18.79
N PHE A 442 2.28 -13.23 19.68
CA PHE A 442 1.90 -14.14 20.76
C PHE A 442 0.98 -13.48 21.78
N VAL A 443 1.26 -12.22 22.14
CA VAL A 443 0.37 -11.44 23.02
C VAL A 443 -1.02 -11.33 22.41
N LYS A 444 -1.12 -11.06 21.11
CA LYS A 444 -2.42 -11.01 20.43
C LYS A 444 -3.12 -12.37 20.37
N ILE A 445 -2.39 -13.46 20.16
CA ILE A 445 -2.94 -14.82 20.24
C ILE A 445 -3.58 -15.06 21.62
N ILE A 446 -2.87 -14.73 22.70
CA ILE A 446 -3.39 -14.86 24.07
C ILE A 446 -4.63 -13.96 24.23
N GLN A 447 -4.58 -12.72 23.74
CA GLN A 447 -5.72 -11.80 23.79
C GLN A 447 -6.96 -12.39 23.10
N PHE A 448 -6.83 -12.99 21.91
CA PHE A 448 -7.95 -13.59 21.19
C PHE A 448 -8.56 -14.76 21.95
N ILE A 449 -7.72 -15.61 22.56
CA ILE A 449 -8.19 -16.74 23.35
C ILE A 449 -8.90 -16.24 24.62
N ALA A 450 -8.28 -15.29 25.33
CA ALA A 450 -8.80 -14.77 26.59
C ALA A 450 -10.15 -14.05 26.42
N GLN A 451 -10.38 -13.41 25.28
CA GLN A 451 -11.62 -12.69 25.00
C GLN A 451 -12.86 -13.61 25.02
N GLU A 452 -12.74 -14.85 24.54
CA GLU A 452 -13.87 -15.80 24.50
C GLU A 452 -13.73 -16.96 25.51
N ARG A 453 -12.51 -17.24 26.00
CA ARG A 453 -12.18 -18.35 26.91
C ARG A 453 -11.12 -17.92 27.93
N LEU A 454 -11.47 -16.93 28.76
CA LEU A 454 -10.58 -16.36 29.77
C LEU A 454 -9.98 -17.40 30.72
N ASP A 455 -10.83 -18.28 31.29
CA ASP A 455 -10.38 -19.31 32.22
C ASP A 455 -9.32 -20.25 31.62
N PHE A 456 -9.51 -20.62 30.35
CA PHE A 456 -8.55 -21.44 29.63
C PHE A 456 -7.23 -20.69 29.42
N ALA A 457 -7.28 -19.44 28.94
CA ALA A 457 -6.10 -18.63 28.71
C ALA A 457 -5.29 -18.42 30.00
N MET A 458 -5.96 -18.17 31.12
CA MET A 458 -5.33 -17.98 32.42
C MET A 458 -4.64 -19.25 32.90
N LYS A 459 -5.36 -20.39 32.91
CA LYS A 459 -4.85 -21.65 33.46
C LYS A 459 -3.79 -22.31 32.59
N GLU A 460 -4.01 -22.39 31.28
CA GLU A 460 -3.13 -23.14 30.37
C GLU A 460 -1.96 -22.32 29.83
N ILE A 461 -2.03 -20.98 29.87
CA ILE A 461 -1.00 -20.11 29.28
C ILE A 461 -0.39 -19.18 30.35
N VAL A 462 -1.18 -18.27 30.91
CA VAL A 462 -0.66 -17.18 31.74
C VAL A 462 -0.01 -17.70 33.02
N PHE A 463 -0.66 -18.60 33.74
CA PHE A 463 -0.10 -19.19 34.96
C PHE A 463 1.18 -19.97 34.71
N ASP A 464 1.27 -20.69 33.59
CA ASP A 464 2.48 -21.45 33.24
C ASP A 464 3.65 -20.52 32.91
N LEU A 465 3.40 -19.45 32.15
CA LEU A 465 4.41 -18.43 31.81
C LEU A 465 4.88 -17.65 33.05
N LEU A 466 3.97 -17.34 33.97
CA LEU A 466 4.27 -16.71 35.26
C LEU A 466 4.89 -17.70 36.27
N SER A 467 4.97 -18.99 35.94
CA SER A 467 5.49 -20.05 36.82
C SER A 467 4.72 -20.20 38.13
N VAL A 468 3.42 -19.88 38.13
CA VAL A 468 2.54 -20.01 39.29
C VAL A 468 2.43 -21.49 39.68
N GLY A 469 2.70 -21.80 40.94
CA GLY A 469 2.61 -23.17 41.46
C GLY A 469 3.81 -24.08 41.20
N ARG A 470 4.91 -23.56 40.62
CA ARG A 470 6.17 -24.31 40.52
C ARG A 470 7.07 -24.04 41.73
N PRO A 471 7.73 -25.07 42.30
CA PRO A 471 8.74 -24.85 43.33
C PRO A 471 9.88 -24.01 42.75
N ILE A 472 10.21 -22.91 43.42
CA ILE A 472 11.36 -22.07 43.05
C ILE A 472 12.61 -22.93 43.23
N LYS A 473 13.21 -23.39 42.13
CA LYS A 473 14.57 -23.94 42.18
C LYS A 473 15.53 -22.77 42.40
N ILE A 474 15.81 -22.49 43.68
CA ILE A 474 16.94 -21.66 44.07
C ILE A 474 18.19 -22.43 43.67
N ILE A 475 18.79 -22.07 42.54
CA ILE A 475 20.13 -22.52 42.20
C ILE A 475 21.06 -21.66 43.06
N LEU A 476 21.36 -22.15 44.27
CA LEU A 476 22.54 -21.70 45.01
C LEU A 476 23.75 -22.22 44.24
N THR A 477 24.34 -21.39 43.39
CA THR A 477 25.73 -21.58 42.98
C THR A 477 26.58 -21.40 44.24
N PRO A 478 27.30 -22.44 44.72
CA PRO A 478 28.33 -22.22 45.71
C PRO A 478 29.44 -21.44 45.00
N GLU A 479 29.85 -20.32 45.60
CA GLU A 479 31.07 -19.62 45.20
C GLU A 479 32.25 -20.59 45.23
N LEU A 480 32.96 -20.72 44.11
CA LEU A 480 34.34 -21.18 44.02
C LEU A 480 35.08 -20.36 42.97
#